data_AF-A0A803RBL6-F1
#
_entry.id   AF-A0A803RBL6-F1
#
_cell.length_a   1.000
_cell.length_b   1.000
_cell.length_c   1.000
_cell.angle_alpha   90.00
_cell.angle_beta   90.00
_cell.angle_gamma   90.00
#
_symmetry.space_group_name_H-M   'P 1'
#
loop_
_entity.id
_entity.type
_entity.pdbx_description
1 polymer ?
#
loop_
_entity_poly.entity_id
_entity_poly.type
_entity_poly.pdbx_seq_one_letter_code
_entity_poly.pdbx_strand_id
1 'polypeptide(L)'
;MVGFEFRNGQSYPVFDGIVVCAEFRDVILEAYRGEQERKEAEEKKRNEREAISHWYQLLSSIVTRKRIKDRYGKSLSSQASTDIKTASNISNVHVSADQAVNQSFRCQEGDMDTNKLGTTSTDLPEEHQHVFLTEDQCFDEENLVLTKRCHCGFSIEVEEL
;
A
#
# COMPACT_ATOMS: atom_id res chain seq x y z
N MET A 1 -16.18 40.75 13.29
CA MET A 1 -17.43 39.97 13.10
C MET A 1 -18.04 40.45 11.80
N VAL A 2 -18.24 39.56 10.83
CA VAL A 2 -18.71 39.95 9.47
C VAL A 2 -20.17 39.59 9.22
N GLY A 3 -20.79 38.79 10.07
CA GLY A 3 -22.20 38.45 9.96
C GLY A 3 -22.61 37.32 10.89
N PHE A 4 -23.78 36.74 10.61
CA PHE A 4 -24.30 35.57 11.29
C PHE A 4 -24.72 34.52 10.28
N GLU A 5 -24.39 33.27 10.54
CA GLU A 5 -24.88 32.12 9.80
C GLU A 5 -25.99 31.44 10.59
N PHE A 6 -27.11 31.13 9.93
CA PHE A 6 -28.20 30.39 10.55
C PHE A 6 -28.08 28.90 10.22
N ARG A 7 -27.84 28.09 11.24
CA ARG A 7 -27.82 26.63 11.14
C ARG A 7 -28.76 26.04 12.19
N ASN A 8 -29.60 25.09 11.79
CA ASN A 8 -30.52 24.37 12.69
C ASN A 8 -31.40 25.30 13.57
N GLY A 9 -31.82 26.44 13.02
CA GLY A 9 -32.64 27.42 13.74
C GLY A 9 -31.88 28.27 14.78
N GLN A 10 -30.57 28.13 14.88
CA GLN A 10 -29.70 28.94 15.75
C GLN A 10 -28.79 29.85 14.91
N SER A 11 -28.50 31.05 15.42
CA SER A 11 -27.59 32.01 14.79
C SER A 11 -26.19 31.89 15.37
N TYR A 12 -25.19 31.69 14.51
CA TYR A 12 -23.77 31.63 14.87
C TYR A 12 -23.03 32.84 14.30
N PRO A 13 -22.25 33.59 15.10
CA PRO A 13 -21.46 34.70 14.59
C PRO A 13 -20.32 34.19 13.69
N VAL A 14 -20.18 34.79 12.51
CA VAL A 14 -19.10 34.48 11.56
C VAL A 14 -17.96 35.48 11.76
N PHE A 15 -16.76 34.94 11.97
CA PHE A 15 -15.52 35.69 12.06
C PHE A 15 -14.69 35.43 10.81
N ASP A 16 -14.44 36.49 10.05
CA ASP A 16 -13.55 36.49 8.90
C ASP A 16 -12.31 37.32 9.23
N GLY A 17 -11.30 36.64 9.77
CA GLY A 17 -10.04 37.24 10.17
C GLY A 17 -10.04 38.00 11.49
N ILE A 18 -8.95 38.73 11.71
CA ILE A 18 -8.66 39.51 12.91
C ILE A 18 -8.28 40.95 12.53
N VAL A 19 -8.58 41.90 13.41
CA VAL A 19 -8.18 43.30 13.24
C VAL A 19 -6.91 43.54 14.04
N VAL A 20 -5.87 44.07 13.39
CA VAL A 20 -4.55 44.30 13.98
C VAL A 20 -4.11 45.74 13.68
N CYS A 21 -3.35 46.36 14.60
CA CYS A 21 -2.73 47.66 14.33
C CYS A 21 -1.71 47.54 13.19
N ALA A 22 -1.59 48.59 12.37
CA ALA A 22 -0.76 48.58 11.17
C ALA A 22 0.72 48.22 11.44
N GLU A 23 1.25 48.63 12.59
CA GLU A 23 2.64 48.38 13.00
C GLU A 23 2.98 46.89 13.17
N PHE A 24 1.99 46.05 13.51
CA PHE A 24 2.21 44.62 13.75
C PHE A 24 1.80 43.74 12.57
N ARG A 25 1.34 44.33 11.47
CA ARG A 25 0.90 43.60 10.27
C ARG A 25 1.93 42.55 9.85
N ASP A 26 3.17 42.97 9.68
CA ASP A 26 4.21 42.12 9.11
C ASP A 26 4.65 41.02 10.09
N VAL A 27 4.67 41.32 11.39
CA VAL A 27 4.96 40.35 12.46
C VAL A 27 3.94 39.21 12.46
N ILE A 28 2.64 39.55 12.36
CA ILE A 28 1.57 38.56 12.34
C ILE A 28 1.59 37.74 11.04
N LEU A 29 1.86 38.36 9.89
CA LEU A 29 1.95 37.65 8.61
C LEU A 29 3.13 36.68 8.57
N GLU A 30 4.28 37.06 9.12
CA GLU A 30 5.44 36.18 9.25
C GLU A 30 5.12 34.98 10.15
N ALA A 31 4.56 35.24 11.32
CA ALA A 31 4.15 34.19 12.26
C ALA A 31 3.12 33.23 11.62
N TYR A 32 2.15 33.77 10.87
CA TYR A 32 1.15 32.98 10.17
C TYR A 32 1.77 32.09 9.09
N ARG A 33 2.70 32.62 8.28
CA ARG A 33 3.40 31.82 7.26
C ARG A 33 4.19 30.66 7.87
N GLY A 34 4.96 30.91 8.93
CA GLY A 34 5.72 29.86 9.60
C GLY A 34 4.82 28.78 10.22
N GLU A 35 3.69 29.18 10.80
CA GLU A 35 2.70 28.25 11.34
C GLU A 35 2.01 27.44 10.23
N GLN A 36 1.73 28.06 9.08
CA GLN A 36 1.11 27.40 7.95
C GLN A 36 2.02 26.32 7.35
N GLU A 37 3.30 26.63 7.15
CA GLU A 37 4.30 25.66 6.69
C GLU A 37 4.43 24.46 7.64
N ARG A 38 4.42 24.72 8.96
CA ARG A 38 4.45 23.67 9.98
C ARG A 38 3.24 22.72 9.87
N LYS A 39 2.04 23.29 9.72
CA LYS A 39 0.81 22.50 9.56
C LYS A 39 0.82 21.66 8.29
N GLU A 40 1.26 22.22 7.17
CA GLU A 40 1.37 21.49 5.91
C GLU A 40 2.36 20.34 6.00
N ALA A 41 3.50 20.55 6.66
CA ALA A 41 4.48 19.48 6.90
C ALA A 41 3.92 18.37 7.81
N GLU A 42 3.18 18.72 8.86
CA GLU A 42 2.52 17.76 9.75
C GLU A 42 1.40 16.97 9.02
N GLU A 43 0.59 17.64 8.21
CA GLU A 43 -0.45 17.02 7.39
C GLU A 43 0.15 16.06 6.37
N LYS A 44 1.23 16.44 5.69
CA LYS A 44 1.95 15.55 4.76
C LYS A 44 2.42 14.28 5.48
N LYS A 45 3.05 14.42 6.65
CA LYS A 45 3.50 13.28 7.48
C LYS A 45 2.33 12.42 7.99
N ARG A 46 1.17 13.02 8.25
CA ARG A 46 -0.04 12.28 8.64
C ARG A 46 -0.53 11.46 7.46
N ASN A 47 -0.66 12.09 6.30
CA ASN A 47 -1.15 11.45 5.07
C ASN A 47 -0.22 10.30 4.64
N GLU A 48 1.09 10.47 4.74
CA GLU A 48 2.07 9.39 4.48
C GLU A 48 1.86 8.19 5.43
N ARG A 49 1.68 8.44 6.73
CA ARG A 49 1.42 7.38 7.71
C ARG A 49 0.09 6.66 7.47
N GLU A 50 -0.96 7.41 7.17
CA GLU A 50 -2.27 6.86 6.83
C GLU A 50 -2.22 6.03 5.56
N ALA A 51 -1.53 6.52 4.53
CA ALA A 51 -1.32 5.77 3.29
C ALA A 51 -0.62 4.44 3.59
N ILE A 52 0.50 4.45 4.32
CA ILE A 52 1.23 3.22 4.69
C ILE A 52 0.34 2.24 5.45
N SER A 53 -0.44 2.72 6.42
CA SER A 53 -1.38 1.91 7.19
C SER A 53 -2.43 1.24 6.27
N HIS A 54 -3.01 2.02 5.36
CA HIS A 54 -3.98 1.51 4.38
C HIS A 54 -3.36 0.48 3.43
N TRP A 55 -2.12 0.70 2.96
CA TRP A 55 -1.38 -0.25 2.14
C TRP A 55 -1.11 -1.56 2.88
N TYR A 56 -0.67 -1.47 4.13
CA TYR A 56 -0.45 -2.64 4.97
C TYR A 56 -1.75 -3.43 5.19
N GLN A 57 -2.87 -2.74 5.46
CA GLN A 57 -4.17 -3.36 5.60
C GLN A 57 -4.62 -4.06 4.31
N LEU A 58 -4.40 -3.44 3.15
CA LEU A 58 -4.72 -4.03 1.86
C LEU A 58 -3.92 -5.33 1.64
N LEU A 59 -2.60 -5.27 1.78
CA LEU A 59 -1.72 -6.42 1.59
C LEU A 59 -2.02 -7.56 2.57
N SER A 60 -2.19 -7.23 3.86
CA SER A 60 -2.54 -8.22 4.88
C SER A 60 -3.91 -8.87 4.61
N SER A 61 -4.89 -8.12 4.09
CA SER A 61 -6.20 -8.66 3.71
C SER A 61 -6.09 -9.64 2.53
N ILE A 62 -5.23 -9.34 1.53
CA ILE A 62 -5.00 -10.20 0.37
C ILE A 62 -4.35 -11.51 0.81
N VAL A 63 -3.28 -11.43 1.61
CA VAL A 63 -2.58 -12.61 2.15
C VAL A 63 -3.54 -13.47 2.98
N THR A 64 -4.34 -12.83 3.83
CA THR A 64 -5.33 -13.52 4.66
C THR A 64 -6.37 -14.24 3.81
N ARG A 65 -6.91 -13.57 2.77
CA ARG A 65 -7.88 -14.17 1.84
C ARG A 65 -7.28 -15.35 1.10
N LYS A 66 -6.03 -15.25 0.63
CA LYS A 66 -5.31 -16.37 0.01
C LYS A 66 -5.19 -17.54 0.99
N ARG A 67 -4.71 -17.29 2.22
CA ARG A 67 -4.58 -18.30 3.27
C ARG A 67 -5.90 -18.99 3.63
N ILE A 68 -7.02 -18.27 3.60
CA ILE A 68 -8.36 -18.84 3.80
C ILE A 68 -8.75 -19.71 2.60
N LYS A 69 -8.56 -19.22 1.37
CA LYS A 69 -8.85 -19.97 0.14
C LYS A 69 -8.02 -21.25 0.05
N ASP A 70 -6.75 -21.23 0.45
CA ASP A 70 -5.90 -22.42 0.38
C ASP A 70 -6.36 -23.51 1.36
N ARG A 71 -6.82 -23.12 2.54
CA ARG A 71 -7.26 -24.05 3.60
C ARG A 71 -8.70 -24.55 3.42
N TYR A 72 -9.60 -23.71 2.91
CA TYR A 72 -11.04 -24.01 2.86
C TYR A 72 -11.63 -23.94 1.45
N GLY A 73 -10.89 -23.48 0.44
CA GLY A 73 -11.39 -23.32 -0.93
C GLY A 73 -11.70 -24.63 -1.65
N LYS A 74 -11.17 -25.76 -1.16
CA LYS A 74 -11.50 -27.10 -1.68
C LYS A 74 -12.83 -27.66 -1.12
N SER A 75 -13.36 -27.13 -0.01
CA SER A 75 -14.59 -27.68 0.61
C SER A 75 -15.89 -27.04 0.12
N LEU A 76 -15.83 -25.92 -0.60
CA LEU A 76 -17.03 -25.20 -1.07
C LEU A 76 -17.54 -25.63 -2.46
N SER A 77 -16.80 -26.48 -3.19
CA SER A 77 -17.26 -26.99 -4.49
C SER A 77 -18.33 -28.08 -4.38
N SER A 78 -18.56 -28.66 -3.18
CA SER A 78 -19.51 -29.78 -3.01
C SER A 78 -20.83 -29.41 -2.36
N GLN A 79 -21.02 -28.17 -1.89
CA GLN A 79 -22.31 -27.71 -1.34
C GLN A 79 -22.53 -26.21 -1.59
N ALA A 80 -22.93 -25.86 -2.81
CA ALA A 80 -23.51 -24.56 -3.12
C ALA A 80 -25.01 -24.75 -3.44
N SER A 81 -25.81 -24.96 -2.40
CA SER A 81 -27.24 -24.66 -2.40
C SER A 81 -27.61 -24.31 -0.96
N THR A 82 -27.53 -23.02 -0.63
CA THR A 82 -28.65 -22.21 -0.08
C THR A 82 -28.14 -20.84 0.33
N ASP A 83 -28.62 -19.84 -0.40
CA ASP A 83 -29.19 -18.56 0.05
C ASP A 83 -28.33 -17.52 0.81
N ILE A 84 -28.38 -16.30 0.30
CA ILE A 84 -27.63 -15.11 0.71
C ILE A 84 -28.48 -14.32 1.71
N LYS A 85 -27.95 -13.98 2.89
CA LYS A 85 -28.31 -12.72 3.58
C LYS A 85 -27.09 -12.03 4.19
N THR A 86 -26.69 -10.96 3.53
CA THR A 86 -25.73 -9.95 3.99
C THR A 86 -26.28 -9.18 5.19
N ALA A 87 -25.51 -9.13 6.27
CA ALA A 87 -25.64 -8.09 7.29
C ALA A 87 -24.25 -7.75 7.84
N SER A 88 -23.73 -6.62 7.40
CA SER A 88 -22.64 -5.88 8.02
C SER A 88 -22.96 -5.57 9.48
N ASN A 89 -22.02 -5.81 10.41
CA ASN A 89 -21.63 -4.84 11.45
C ASN A 89 -20.59 -5.37 12.48
N ILE A 90 -19.54 -4.56 12.67
CA ILE A 90 -18.82 -4.20 13.92
C ILE A 90 -18.01 -5.35 14.56
N SER A 91 -16.72 -5.24 14.88
CA SER A 91 -16.11 -4.35 15.89
C SER A 91 -14.58 -4.37 15.83
N ASN A 92 -13.98 -3.20 16.05
CA ASN A 92 -12.57 -2.98 16.33
C ASN A 92 -12.19 -3.63 17.66
N VAL A 93 -11.19 -4.53 17.68
CA VAL A 93 -10.62 -5.10 18.92
C VAL A 93 -9.12 -4.83 18.95
N HIS A 94 -8.77 -3.97 19.91
CA HIS A 94 -7.43 -3.65 20.36
C HIS A 94 -6.83 -4.84 21.13
N VAL A 95 -5.64 -5.30 20.76
CA VAL A 95 -4.81 -6.16 21.62
C VAL A 95 -3.35 -5.68 21.55
N SER A 96 -2.89 -5.18 22.69
CA SER A 96 -1.50 -4.92 23.02
C SER A 96 -0.70 -6.22 23.12
N ALA A 97 0.53 -6.13 22.62
CA ALA A 97 1.81 -6.61 23.17
C ALA A 97 1.94 -8.04 23.76
N ASP A 98 3.06 -8.64 23.35
CA ASP A 98 3.88 -9.66 24.02
C ASP A 98 3.54 -11.14 23.81
N GLN A 99 4.25 -11.78 22.86
CA GLN A 99 5.38 -12.66 23.20
C GLN A 99 6.10 -13.16 21.95
N ALA A 100 7.38 -12.80 21.86
CA ALA A 100 8.33 -13.33 20.90
C ALA A 100 8.78 -14.73 21.33
N VAL A 101 8.57 -15.72 20.49
CA VAL A 101 9.29 -17.00 20.54
C VAL A 101 10.08 -17.14 19.25
N ASN A 102 11.38 -16.89 19.38
CA ASN A 102 12.39 -17.15 18.37
C ASN A 102 12.50 -18.67 18.14
N GLN A 103 12.27 -19.11 16.91
CA GLN A 103 12.81 -20.40 16.47
C GLN A 103 13.59 -20.21 15.18
N SER A 104 14.90 -20.06 15.39
CA SER A 104 15.96 -20.24 14.40
C SER A 104 15.77 -21.56 13.65
N PHE A 105 15.80 -21.52 12.32
CA PHE A 105 16.08 -22.70 11.51
C PHE A 105 17.16 -22.39 10.47
N ARG A 106 18.35 -22.84 10.85
CA ARG A 106 19.63 -23.02 10.17
C ARG A 106 19.54 -23.36 8.67
N CYS A 107 20.26 -22.59 7.85
CA CYS A 107 20.62 -22.94 6.47
C CYS A 107 21.61 -24.12 6.46
N GLN A 108 21.46 -25.04 5.51
CA GLN A 108 22.50 -25.99 5.11
C GLN A 108 22.68 -25.91 3.60
N GLU A 109 23.95 -25.82 3.20
CA GLU A 109 24.48 -25.82 1.83
C GLU A 109 24.81 -27.24 1.34
N GLY A 110 24.85 -27.42 0.01
CA GLY A 110 25.48 -28.52 -0.74
C GLY A 110 24.63 -29.78 -0.90
N ASP A 111 24.58 -30.49 -2.03
CA ASP A 111 25.48 -30.60 -3.17
C ASP A 111 24.71 -31.18 -4.39
N MET A 112 25.33 -31.05 -5.56
CA MET A 112 24.88 -31.36 -6.92
C MET A 112 24.25 -32.75 -7.12
N ASP A 113 23.33 -32.84 -8.10
CA ASP A 113 23.51 -33.88 -9.11
C ASP A 113 22.82 -33.60 -10.46
N THR A 114 23.52 -34.05 -11.49
CA THR A 114 23.26 -33.91 -12.91
C THR A 114 21.96 -34.59 -13.39
N ASN A 115 21.18 -33.93 -14.25
CA ASN A 115 20.84 -34.52 -15.56
C ASN A 115 20.07 -33.60 -16.51
N LYS A 116 20.47 -33.72 -17.77
CA LYS A 116 20.06 -33.03 -18.98
C LYS A 116 18.93 -33.81 -19.64
N LEU A 117 17.79 -33.19 -19.92
CA LEU A 117 17.04 -33.44 -21.16
C LEU A 117 16.00 -32.33 -21.40
N GLY A 118 16.15 -31.65 -22.53
CA GLY A 118 15.16 -30.68 -23.01
C GLY A 118 13.86 -31.39 -23.38
N THR A 119 12.75 -30.71 -23.09
CA THR A 119 11.47 -30.97 -23.75
C THR A 119 10.80 -29.62 -23.95
N THR A 120 10.80 -29.21 -25.21
CA THR A 120 9.95 -28.17 -25.76
C THR A 120 8.50 -28.51 -25.41
N SER A 121 7.83 -27.67 -24.63
CA SER A 121 6.40 -27.80 -24.34
C SER A 121 5.77 -26.42 -24.20
N THR A 122 5.15 -26.02 -25.31
CA THR A 122 4.08 -25.04 -25.47
C THR A 122 3.09 -24.96 -24.29
N ASP A 123 2.74 -23.72 -23.93
CA ASP A 123 1.55 -23.26 -23.21
C ASP A 123 1.18 -23.91 -21.86
N LEU A 124 1.90 -23.52 -20.80
CA LEU A 124 1.33 -23.38 -19.45
C LEU A 124 2.06 -22.22 -18.75
N PRO A 125 1.37 -21.29 -18.06
CA PRO A 125 2.06 -20.33 -17.21
C PRO A 125 2.63 -21.10 -16.02
N GLU A 126 3.93 -21.38 -16.05
CA GLU A 126 4.64 -21.88 -14.87
C GLU A 126 4.47 -20.85 -13.75
N GLU A 127 3.76 -21.21 -12.68
CA GLU A 127 3.69 -20.43 -11.44
C GLU A 127 5.07 -20.48 -10.75
N HIS A 128 6.03 -19.74 -11.29
CA HIS A 128 7.33 -19.49 -10.68
C HIS A 128 7.48 -18.00 -10.38
N GLN A 129 8.37 -17.69 -9.45
CA GLN A 129 8.71 -16.30 -9.16
C GLN A 129 9.56 -15.77 -10.32
N HIS A 130 9.09 -14.72 -10.98
CA HIS A 130 9.87 -14.05 -12.02
C HIS A 130 11.11 -13.41 -11.39
N VAL A 131 12.27 -13.98 -11.68
CA VAL A 131 13.58 -13.44 -11.33
C VAL A 131 14.17 -12.80 -12.57
N PHE A 132 14.56 -11.53 -12.44
CA PHE A 132 15.21 -10.75 -13.50
C PHE A 132 16.68 -10.57 -13.13
N LEU A 133 17.56 -11.34 -13.76
CA LEU A 133 19.00 -11.22 -13.56
C LEU A 133 19.52 -9.96 -14.24
N THR A 134 20.64 -9.41 -13.76
CA THR A 134 21.31 -8.24 -14.35
C THR A 134 21.84 -8.50 -15.75
N GLU A 135 22.10 -9.76 -16.08
CA GLU A 135 22.64 -10.21 -17.37
C GLU A 135 21.57 -10.24 -18.48
N ASP A 136 20.28 -10.31 -18.12
CA ASP A 136 19.14 -10.35 -19.07
C ASP A 136 18.43 -9.01 -19.24
N GLN A 137 19.10 -7.92 -18.86
CA GLN A 137 18.60 -6.56 -18.98
C GLN A 137 19.14 -5.93 -20.27
N CYS A 138 18.27 -5.30 -21.04
CA CYS A 138 18.62 -4.61 -22.25
C CYS A 138 18.08 -3.19 -22.17
N PHE A 139 18.99 -2.22 -22.25
CA PHE A 139 18.65 -0.81 -22.22
C PHE A 139 18.59 -0.27 -23.66
N ASP A 140 17.50 0.41 -23.98
CA ASP A 140 17.35 1.16 -25.21
C ASP A 140 17.63 2.64 -24.94
N GLU A 141 18.77 3.13 -25.45
CA GLU A 141 19.22 4.51 -25.27
C GLU A 141 18.33 5.52 -26.01
N GLU A 142 17.62 5.13 -27.07
CA GLU A 142 16.80 6.05 -27.87
C GLU A 142 15.49 6.40 -27.17
N ASN A 143 14.90 5.42 -26.47
CA ASN A 143 13.65 5.59 -25.74
C ASN A 143 13.84 5.71 -24.22
N LEU A 144 15.08 5.57 -23.71
CA LEU A 144 15.39 5.50 -22.27
C LEU A 144 14.61 4.38 -21.56
N VAL A 145 14.39 3.27 -22.26
CA VAL A 145 13.60 2.14 -21.77
C VAL A 145 14.52 0.99 -21.36
N LEU A 146 14.40 0.54 -20.12
CA LEU A 146 15.06 -0.65 -19.61
C LEU A 146 14.11 -1.85 -19.71
N THR A 147 14.45 -2.82 -20.56
CA THR A 147 13.72 -4.08 -20.69
C THR A 147 14.36 -5.15 -19.82
N LYS A 148 13.58 -5.73 -18.90
CA LYS A 148 14.01 -6.86 -18.06
C LYS A 148 13.33 -8.14 -18.52
N ARG A 149 14.10 -9.20 -18.80
CA ARG A 149 13.59 -10.50 -19.24
C ARG A 149 13.78 -11.58 -18.19
N CYS A 150 12.77 -12.42 -18.05
CA CYS A 150 12.83 -13.64 -17.26
C CYS A 150 13.02 -14.84 -18.20
N HIS A 151 13.66 -15.90 -17.72
CA HIS A 151 14.00 -17.10 -18.51
C HIS A 151 12.77 -17.87 -19.01
N CYS A 152 11.59 -17.62 -18.45
CA CYS A 152 10.31 -18.13 -18.96
C CYS A 152 9.78 -17.36 -20.19
N GLY A 153 10.51 -16.36 -20.67
CA GLY A 153 10.09 -15.51 -21.80
C GLY A 153 9.23 -14.32 -21.41
N PHE A 154 8.90 -14.15 -20.12
CA PHE A 154 8.21 -12.96 -19.63
C PHE A 154 9.13 -11.73 -19.63
N SER A 155 8.65 -10.58 -20.10
CA SER A 155 9.43 -9.34 -20.13
C SER A 155 8.62 -8.15 -19.60
N ILE A 156 9.32 -7.21 -18.98
CA ILE A 156 8.74 -5.96 -18.45
C ILE A 156 9.63 -4.80 -18.84
N GLU A 157 9.00 -3.71 -19.26
CA GLU A 157 9.63 -2.46 -19.68
C GLU A 157 9.46 -1.42 -18.57
N VAL A 158 10.54 -0.72 -18.24
CA VAL A 158 10.54 0.36 -17.26
C VAL A 158 11.22 1.57 -17.89
N GLU A 159 10.53 2.70 -17.94
CA GLU A 159 11.10 3.99 -18.33
C GLU A 159 11.98 4.53 -17.19
N GLU A 160 13.24 4.83 -17.48
CA GLU A 160 14.11 5.55 -16.54
C GLU A 160 14.06 7.06 -16.86
N LEU A 161 13.61 7.86 -15.87
CA LEU A 161 13.52 9.32 -15.91
C LEU A 161 14.83 10.01 -15.53
#